data_AF-A0A2V3IIZ3-F1
#
_entry.id   AF-A0A2V3IIZ3-F1
#
_cell.length_a   1.000
_cell.length_b   1.000
_cell.length_c   1.000
_cell.angle_alpha   90.00
_cell.angle_beta   90.00
_cell.angle_gamma   90.00
#
_symmetry.space_group_name_H-M   'P 1'
#
loop_
_entity.id
_entity.type
_entity.pdbx_description
1 polymer ?
#
loop_
_entity_poly.entity_id
_entity_poly.type
_entity_poly.pdbx_seq_one_letter_code
_entity_poly.pdbx_strand_id
1 'polypeptide(L)'
;MNNWLVLFTVTAAVAWTCHGQKPICPDNCISGSRSSESATEVCSTPPFGLCTVIPCTLPNGNAGHSCSIPPGCVVVPESVVNGLEFFVNYSFPNGDLDTGTRFLDQAVGPGCGSPSDLLAFSGDSFFSGNQFETATAQIGLARQQGLWEDSTTIEMNADWFFTAFNPVTIMAEFRDSSTQTPVEGAIVTFVVDVSNDNNSCTNLLATAEVKIVGSQALLCINQAA
;
A
#
# COMPACT_ATOMS: atom_id res chain seq x y z
N MET A 1 -5.84 -73.79 -11.14
CA MET A 1 -4.42 -73.52 -10.85
C MET A 1 -4.17 -72.03 -11.06
N ASN A 2 -3.61 -71.39 -10.04
CA ASN A 2 -3.03 -70.04 -9.95
C ASN A 2 -3.94 -68.79 -9.99
N ASN A 3 -4.36 -68.43 -8.77
CA ASN A 3 -4.48 -67.06 -8.23
C ASN A 3 -3.45 -66.08 -8.80
N TRP A 4 -3.90 -64.88 -9.18
CA TRP A 4 -3.18 -63.63 -8.96
C TRP A 4 -4.17 -62.51 -8.61
N LEU A 5 -4.33 -62.27 -7.31
CA LEU A 5 -4.98 -61.09 -6.75
C LEU A 5 -3.94 -59.96 -6.80
N VAL A 6 -4.14 -58.96 -7.66
CA VAL A 6 -3.26 -57.78 -7.71
C VAL A 6 -3.71 -56.82 -6.62
N LEU A 7 -3.01 -56.87 -5.48
CA LEU A 7 -3.16 -55.94 -4.37
C LEU A 7 -2.37 -54.66 -4.72
N PHE A 8 -3.05 -53.57 -5.09
CA PHE A 8 -2.42 -52.25 -5.11
C PHE A 8 -2.36 -51.72 -3.68
N THR A 9 -1.19 -51.81 -3.05
CA THR A 9 -0.89 -51.01 -1.87
C THR A 9 -0.71 -49.56 -2.30
N VAL A 10 -1.73 -48.72 -2.06
CA VAL A 10 -1.54 -47.27 -2.03
C VAL A 10 -0.79 -46.98 -0.74
N THR A 11 0.54 -46.91 -0.81
CA THR A 11 1.32 -46.23 0.21
C THR A 11 0.96 -44.75 0.13
N ALA A 12 0.06 -44.31 1.00
CA ALA A 12 -0.08 -42.90 1.32
C ALA A 12 1.28 -42.45 1.88
N ALA A 13 2.12 -41.89 1.01
CA ALA A 13 3.24 -41.09 1.45
C ALA A 13 2.62 -39.88 2.14
N VAL A 14 2.61 -39.89 3.47
CA VAL A 14 2.36 -38.69 4.25
C VAL A 14 3.55 -37.78 3.97
N ALA A 15 3.42 -36.95 2.94
CA ALA A 15 4.38 -35.89 2.67
C ALA A 15 4.23 -34.86 3.78
N TRP A 16 5.00 -35.05 4.84
CA TRP A 16 5.41 -33.97 5.73
C TRP A 16 6.36 -33.07 4.94
N THR A 17 5.82 -32.20 4.10
CA THR A 17 6.55 -31.02 3.66
C THR A 17 6.13 -29.87 4.56
N CYS A 18 6.86 -29.72 5.66
CA CYS A 18 7.06 -28.42 6.28
C CYS A 18 7.73 -27.50 5.23
N HIS A 19 6.93 -26.82 4.42
CA HIS A 19 7.34 -25.63 3.70
C HIS A 19 6.42 -24.50 4.16
N GLY A 20 6.57 -24.13 5.42
CA GLY A 20 6.13 -22.82 5.87
C GLY A 20 6.86 -21.81 4.99
N GLN A 21 6.12 -20.99 4.25
CA GLN A 21 6.67 -19.81 3.62
C GLN A 21 7.46 -19.08 4.71
N LYS A 22 8.77 -18.86 4.50
CA LYS A 22 9.52 -17.96 5.37
C LYS A 22 8.76 -16.62 5.34
N PRO A 23 8.45 -16.01 6.50
CA PRO A 23 7.80 -14.72 6.52
C PRO A 23 8.66 -13.73 5.72
N ILE A 24 7.99 -12.92 4.89
CA ILE A 24 8.63 -11.93 4.01
C ILE A 24 9.41 -10.92 4.83
N CYS A 25 8.96 -10.63 6.04
CA CYS A 25 9.69 -9.89 7.07
C CYS A 25 9.73 -10.76 8.34
N PRO A 26 10.86 -11.43 8.63
CA PRO A 26 10.97 -12.27 9.80
C PRO A 26 11.06 -11.38 11.02
N ASP A 27 9.96 -11.34 11.78
CA ASP A 27 9.76 -10.44 12.91
C ASP A 27 10.44 -10.97 14.19
N ASN A 28 11.66 -11.48 14.03
CA ASN A 28 12.48 -12.01 15.10
C ASN A 28 13.78 -11.21 15.21
N CYS A 29 14.22 -10.98 16.44
CA CYS A 29 15.49 -10.30 16.67
C CYS A 29 16.66 -11.23 16.30
N ILE A 30 17.46 -10.82 15.32
CA ILE A 30 18.62 -11.57 14.82
C ILE A 30 19.90 -10.84 15.26
N SER A 31 20.91 -11.60 15.70
CA SER A 31 22.24 -11.07 15.94
C SER A 31 22.91 -10.71 14.61
N GLY A 32 23.64 -9.60 14.57
CA GLY A 32 24.58 -9.31 13.49
C GLY A 32 25.69 -10.36 13.49
N SER A 33 25.44 -11.52 12.89
CA SER A 33 26.25 -12.73 13.10
C SER A 33 27.51 -12.79 12.23
N ARG A 34 27.72 -11.80 11.35
CA ARG A 34 28.95 -11.66 10.56
C ARG A 34 29.34 -10.19 10.45
N SER A 35 30.60 -9.90 10.72
CA SER A 35 31.25 -8.59 10.60
C SER A 35 31.34 -8.05 9.15
N SER A 36 30.50 -8.53 8.23
CA SER A 36 30.51 -8.13 6.82
C SER A 36 29.12 -8.03 6.17
N GLU A 37 28.04 -8.49 6.81
CA GLU A 37 26.68 -8.35 6.27
C GLU A 37 25.95 -7.27 7.06
N SER A 38 25.71 -6.14 6.43
CA SER A 38 24.94 -5.05 7.02
C SER A 38 23.52 -5.51 7.33
N ALA A 39 22.91 -5.06 8.43
CA ALA A 39 21.49 -5.30 8.72
C ALA A 39 20.58 -4.88 7.54
N THR A 40 21.04 -3.88 6.79
CA THR A 40 20.43 -3.43 5.54
C THR A 40 20.51 -4.52 4.48
N GLU A 41 21.61 -5.26 4.37
CA GLU A 41 21.84 -6.30 3.35
C GLU A 41 20.95 -7.53 3.57
N VAL A 42 20.74 -7.93 4.84
CA VAL A 42 19.83 -9.02 5.20
C VAL A 42 18.36 -8.65 4.94
N CYS A 43 17.94 -7.43 5.30
CA CYS A 43 16.56 -6.98 5.07
C CYS A 43 16.34 -6.34 3.68
N SER A 44 17.35 -6.20 2.81
CA SER A 44 17.19 -5.68 1.43
C SER A 44 17.36 -6.74 0.36
N THR A 45 17.93 -7.90 0.69
CA THR A 45 18.04 -9.02 -0.24
C THR A 45 16.68 -9.68 -0.45
N PRO A 46 16.30 -10.02 -1.70
CA PRO A 46 15.05 -10.74 -1.96
C PRO A 46 15.00 -12.05 -1.13
N PRO A 47 13.87 -12.36 -0.48
CA PRO A 47 12.56 -11.72 -0.57
C PRO A 47 12.32 -10.52 0.37
N PHE A 48 13.30 -10.11 1.19
CA PHE A 48 13.14 -9.15 2.28
C PHE A 48 13.11 -7.67 1.87
N GLY A 49 13.42 -7.31 0.63
CA GLY A 49 13.52 -5.91 0.13
C GLY A 49 12.26 -5.02 0.21
N LEU A 50 11.25 -5.48 0.95
CA LEU A 50 9.99 -4.84 1.31
C LEU A 50 9.92 -4.46 2.82
N CYS A 51 10.93 -4.82 3.61
CA CYS A 51 10.92 -4.66 5.07
C CYS A 51 11.71 -3.44 5.55
N THR A 52 11.31 -2.91 6.71
CA THR A 52 12.09 -1.96 7.50
C THR A 52 12.97 -2.71 8.49
N VAL A 53 14.21 -2.23 8.67
CA VAL A 53 15.12 -2.70 9.72
C VAL A 53 14.79 -1.99 11.02
N ILE A 54 14.43 -2.74 12.06
CA ILE A 54 14.14 -2.21 13.40
C ILE A 54 15.20 -2.70 14.39
N PRO A 55 15.81 -1.82 15.21
CA PRO A 55 16.69 -2.25 16.28
C PRO A 55 15.91 -3.02 17.35
N CYS A 56 16.50 -4.08 17.89
CA CYS A 56 15.88 -4.90 18.92
C CYS A 56 16.92 -5.42 19.92
N THR A 57 16.43 -6.04 21.00
CA THR A 57 17.28 -6.65 22.03
C THR A 57 17.06 -8.15 22.03
N LEU A 58 18.15 -8.90 21.89
CA LEU A 58 18.17 -10.36 21.97
C LEU A 58 17.87 -10.84 23.40
N PRO A 59 17.44 -12.10 23.61
CA PRO A 59 17.19 -12.64 24.95
C PRO A 59 18.39 -12.59 25.91
N ASN A 60 19.61 -12.51 25.39
CA ASN A 60 20.84 -12.38 26.16
C ASN A 60 21.24 -10.92 26.46
N GLY A 61 20.39 -9.94 26.12
CA GLY A 61 20.63 -8.51 26.36
C GLY A 61 21.45 -7.80 25.28
N ASN A 62 21.94 -8.52 24.26
CA ASN A 62 22.71 -7.92 23.18
C ASN A 62 21.81 -7.20 22.16
N ALA A 63 22.35 -6.16 21.53
CA ALA A 63 21.69 -5.50 20.40
C ALA A 63 21.57 -6.45 19.20
N GLY A 64 20.46 -6.33 18.49
CA GLY A 64 20.19 -7.02 17.23
C GLY A 64 19.29 -6.19 16.34
N HIS A 65 18.81 -6.81 15.26
CA HIS A 65 17.88 -6.20 14.33
C HIS A 65 16.74 -7.17 13.96
N SER A 66 15.55 -6.64 13.71
CA SER A 66 14.39 -7.35 13.15
C SER A 66 14.06 -6.75 11.78
N CYS A 67 13.50 -7.55 10.88
CA CYS A 67 12.90 -7.03 9.65
C CYS A 67 11.38 -7.07 9.84
N SER A 68 10.69 -5.93 9.75
CA SER A 68 9.23 -5.88 9.85
C SER A 68 8.63 -5.17 8.65
N ILE A 69 7.37 -5.46 8.34
CA ILE A 69 6.61 -4.65 7.39
C ILE A 69 6.43 -3.25 8.02
N PRO A 70 6.63 -2.15 7.28
CA PRO A 70 6.39 -0.82 7.83
C PRO A 70 4.91 -0.65 8.27
N PRO A 71 4.64 0.14 9.32
CA PRO A 71 3.25 0.47 9.67
C PRO A 71 2.52 1.09 8.49
N GLY A 72 1.23 0.77 8.32
CA GLY A 72 0.43 1.23 7.18
C GLY A 72 0.73 0.51 5.86
N CYS A 73 1.50 -0.58 5.91
CA CYS A 73 1.79 -1.41 4.74
C CYS A 73 1.31 -2.86 4.90
N VAL A 74 1.05 -3.50 3.77
CA VAL A 74 0.77 -4.94 3.67
C VAL A 74 1.51 -5.54 2.48
N VAL A 75 1.83 -6.83 2.58
CA VAL A 75 2.41 -7.58 1.47
C VAL A 75 1.36 -8.51 0.87
N VAL A 76 1.21 -8.43 -0.45
CA VAL A 76 0.28 -9.26 -1.23
C VAL A 76 1.02 -9.98 -2.37
N PRO A 77 0.46 -11.05 -2.93
CA PRO A 77 0.99 -11.64 -4.16
C PRO A 77 1.01 -10.61 -5.29
N GLU A 78 2.08 -10.59 -6.08
CA GLU A 78 2.23 -9.69 -7.23
C GLU A 78 1.09 -9.85 -8.26
N SER A 79 0.51 -11.06 -8.37
CA SER A 79 -0.63 -11.33 -9.24
C SER A 79 -1.91 -10.56 -8.87
N VAL A 80 -2.04 -10.08 -7.63
CA VAL A 80 -3.20 -9.29 -7.18
C VAL A 80 -3.15 -7.88 -7.76
N VAL A 81 -1.97 -7.32 -7.97
CA VAL A 81 -1.76 -5.91 -8.35
C VAL A 81 -2.48 -5.54 -9.64
N ASN A 82 -2.56 -6.46 -10.60
CA ASN A 82 -3.20 -6.22 -11.89
C ASN A 82 -4.72 -5.95 -11.76
N GLY A 83 -5.35 -6.36 -10.66
CA GLY A 83 -6.76 -6.09 -10.37
C GLY A 83 -7.00 -4.94 -9.40
N LEU A 84 -5.96 -4.23 -8.95
CA LEU A 84 -6.10 -3.19 -7.92
C LEU A 84 -6.38 -1.80 -8.49
N GLU A 85 -7.19 -1.06 -7.75
CA GLU A 85 -7.25 0.40 -7.80
C GLU A 85 -6.91 0.98 -6.43
N PHE A 86 -6.53 2.25 -6.41
CA PHE A 86 -6.35 3.02 -5.18
C PHE A 86 -7.49 4.03 -5.08
N PHE A 87 -8.17 4.06 -3.94
CA PHE A 87 -9.28 4.96 -3.67
C PHE A 87 -8.95 5.86 -2.49
N VAL A 88 -9.24 7.15 -2.62
CA VAL A 88 -9.17 8.12 -1.54
C VAL A 88 -10.50 8.85 -1.40
N ASN A 89 -10.92 9.05 -0.15
CA ASN A 89 -12.08 9.83 0.24
C ASN A 89 -11.67 10.88 1.27
N TYR A 90 -11.93 12.14 0.94
CA TYR A 90 -11.78 13.29 1.81
C TYR A 90 -13.14 13.66 2.36
N SER A 91 -13.32 13.62 3.67
CA SER A 91 -14.57 13.97 4.35
C SER A 91 -14.35 15.18 5.24
N PHE A 92 -15.15 16.23 5.07
CA PHE A 92 -14.99 17.50 5.78
C PHE A 92 -16.35 18.13 6.14
N PRO A 93 -16.42 18.91 7.23
CA PRO A 93 -17.70 19.32 7.81
C PRO A 93 -18.39 20.48 7.09
N ASN A 94 -17.64 21.40 6.48
CA ASN A 94 -18.12 22.60 5.78
C ASN A 94 -16.99 23.18 4.94
N GLY A 95 -17.33 24.07 4.01
CA GLY A 95 -16.36 24.91 3.28
C GLY A 95 -16.08 24.38 1.89
N ASP A 96 -14.96 24.87 1.34
CA ASP A 96 -14.50 24.62 -0.02
C ASP A 96 -13.08 24.06 0.09
N LEU A 97 -13.00 22.74 0.27
CA LEU A 97 -11.74 22.01 0.34
C LEU A 97 -11.44 21.50 -1.05
N ASP A 98 -10.50 22.13 -1.73
CA ASP A 98 -10.02 21.65 -3.00
C ASP A 98 -9.11 20.43 -2.76
N THR A 99 -9.54 19.24 -3.19
CA THR A 99 -8.68 18.04 -3.09
C THR A 99 -7.96 17.76 -4.41
N GLY A 100 -6.75 17.22 -4.31
CA GLY A 100 -5.91 16.90 -5.45
C GLY A 100 -5.35 15.49 -5.34
N THR A 101 -5.39 14.71 -6.42
CA THR A 101 -4.70 13.40 -6.48
C THR A 101 -3.80 13.34 -7.70
N ARG A 102 -2.59 12.79 -7.55
CA ARG A 102 -1.62 12.64 -8.65
C ARG A 102 -1.19 11.20 -8.83
N PHE A 103 -1.09 10.75 -10.08
CA PHE A 103 -0.67 9.41 -10.46
C PHE A 103 -0.12 9.39 -11.90
N LEU A 104 1.10 8.85 -12.10
CA LEU A 104 1.76 8.68 -13.42
C LEU A 104 1.63 9.92 -14.32
N ASP A 105 2.16 11.05 -13.84
CA ASP A 105 2.13 12.39 -14.47
C ASP A 105 0.76 13.04 -14.64
N GLN A 106 -0.31 12.38 -14.22
CA GLN A 106 -1.67 12.91 -14.26
C GLN A 106 -2.08 13.44 -12.90
N ALA A 107 -3.00 14.41 -12.92
CA ALA A 107 -3.57 14.99 -11.73
C ALA A 107 -5.07 15.25 -11.92
N VAL A 108 -5.83 15.09 -10.85
CA VAL A 108 -7.25 15.45 -10.79
C VAL A 108 -7.52 16.25 -9.53
N GLY A 109 -8.60 17.03 -9.55
CA GLY A 109 -8.94 17.99 -8.50
C GLY A 109 -9.21 19.38 -9.07
N PRO A 110 -9.84 20.28 -8.31
CA PRO A 110 -10.05 21.66 -8.73
C PRO A 110 -8.71 22.32 -9.07
N GLY A 111 -8.57 22.78 -10.32
CA GLY A 111 -7.34 23.45 -10.80
C GLY A 111 -6.13 22.55 -11.08
N CYS A 112 -6.17 21.25 -10.81
CA CYS A 112 -5.00 20.36 -10.93
C CYS A 112 -4.87 19.65 -12.28
N GLY A 113 -6.00 19.34 -12.91
CA GLY A 113 -6.04 18.62 -14.17
C GLY A 113 -7.46 18.14 -14.48
N SER A 114 -7.58 17.18 -15.40
CA SER A 114 -8.86 16.61 -15.81
C SER A 114 -8.85 15.09 -15.64
N PRO A 115 -10.00 14.47 -15.30
CA PRO A 115 -10.12 13.03 -15.23
C PRO A 115 -9.68 12.33 -16.52
N SER A 116 -9.19 11.11 -16.37
CA SER A 116 -8.74 10.23 -17.45
C SER A 116 -9.15 8.78 -17.19
N ASP A 117 -8.76 7.89 -18.09
CA ASP A 117 -8.95 6.44 -17.91
C ASP A 117 -8.17 5.89 -16.71
N LEU A 118 -7.13 6.58 -16.23
CA LEU A 118 -6.27 6.12 -15.14
C LEU A 118 -6.52 6.82 -13.81
N LEU A 119 -7.17 7.98 -13.84
CA LEU A 119 -7.39 8.79 -12.65
C LEU A 119 -8.73 9.52 -12.73
N ALA A 120 -9.66 9.13 -11.87
CA ALA A 120 -11.00 9.69 -11.79
C ALA A 120 -11.16 10.56 -10.54
N PHE A 121 -12.06 11.54 -10.60
CA PHE A 121 -12.42 12.44 -9.51
C PHE A 121 -13.93 12.61 -9.45
N SER A 122 -14.52 12.59 -8.26
CA SER A 122 -15.98 12.72 -8.10
C SER A 122 -16.51 14.12 -8.43
N GLY A 123 -15.64 15.11 -8.48
CA GLY A 123 -16.01 16.51 -8.61
C GLY A 123 -15.81 17.27 -7.30
N ASP A 124 -15.88 18.59 -7.44
CA ASP A 124 -15.66 19.60 -6.42
C ASP A 124 -16.92 19.77 -5.53
N SER A 125 -16.73 19.74 -4.21
CA SER A 125 -17.77 19.82 -3.18
C SER A 125 -17.59 21.06 -2.29
N PHE A 126 -18.38 22.10 -2.55
CA PHE A 126 -18.25 23.42 -1.91
C PHE A 126 -19.49 23.87 -1.10
N PHE A 127 -20.36 22.95 -0.68
CA PHE A 127 -21.61 23.27 0.04
C PHE A 127 -21.47 23.17 1.58
N SER A 128 -22.47 23.72 2.29
CA SER A 128 -22.60 23.56 3.75
C SER A 128 -23.05 22.15 4.15
N GLY A 129 -22.55 21.64 5.27
CA GLY A 129 -22.81 20.28 5.79
C GLY A 129 -21.70 19.30 5.44
N ASN A 130 -21.79 18.06 5.94
CA ASN A 130 -20.79 17.02 5.69
C ASN A 130 -20.61 16.80 4.18
N GLN A 131 -19.46 17.22 3.66
CA GLN A 131 -19.06 17.08 2.27
C GLN A 131 -18.08 15.91 2.12
N PHE A 132 -17.98 15.41 0.90
CA PHE A 132 -16.95 14.47 0.51
C PHE A 132 -16.44 14.74 -0.90
N GLU A 133 -15.17 14.46 -1.11
CA GLU A 133 -14.54 14.38 -2.42
C GLU A 133 -13.76 13.08 -2.52
N THR A 134 -13.76 12.47 -3.69
CA THR A 134 -13.09 11.18 -3.91
C THR A 134 -12.29 11.19 -5.18
N ALA A 135 -11.17 10.45 -5.16
CA ALA A 135 -10.41 10.14 -6.36
C ALA A 135 -10.11 8.64 -6.42
N THR A 136 -9.96 8.13 -7.64
CA THR A 136 -9.64 6.71 -7.89
C THR A 136 -8.55 6.60 -8.94
N ALA A 137 -7.43 5.96 -8.59
CA ALA A 137 -6.32 5.69 -9.49
C ALA A 137 -6.30 4.22 -9.91
N GLN A 138 -6.30 3.95 -11.22
CA GLN A 138 -6.34 2.61 -11.81
C GLN A 138 -4.93 1.99 -11.88
N ILE A 139 -4.44 1.53 -10.73
CA ILE A 139 -3.06 1.02 -10.56
C ILE A 139 -2.77 -0.19 -11.44
N GLY A 140 -3.68 -1.19 -11.40
CA GLY A 140 -3.57 -2.42 -12.16
C GLY A 140 -3.66 -2.19 -13.67
N LEU A 141 -4.59 -1.34 -14.11
CA LEU A 141 -4.71 -0.98 -15.53
C LEU A 141 -3.44 -0.29 -16.05
N ALA A 142 -2.91 0.67 -15.30
CA ALA A 142 -1.68 1.36 -15.70
C ALA A 142 -0.48 0.41 -15.82
N ARG A 143 -0.40 -0.59 -14.92
CA ARG A 143 0.64 -1.62 -14.98
C ARG A 143 0.47 -2.51 -16.21
N GLN A 144 -0.77 -2.95 -16.50
CA GLN A 144 -1.09 -3.74 -17.69
C GLN A 144 -0.75 -3.00 -18.99
N GLN A 145 -0.83 -1.67 -18.98
CA GLN A 145 -0.43 -0.79 -20.08
C GLN A 145 1.08 -0.53 -20.16
N GLY A 146 1.87 -1.02 -19.20
CA GLY A 146 3.32 -0.84 -19.15
C GLY A 146 3.77 0.56 -18.75
N LEU A 147 2.92 1.32 -18.04
CA LEU A 147 3.25 2.68 -17.61
C LEU A 147 4.12 2.71 -16.34
N TRP A 148 4.21 1.58 -15.64
CA TRP A 148 5.14 1.34 -14.55
C TRP A 148 5.41 -0.17 -14.42
N GLU A 149 6.57 -0.54 -13.88
CA GLU A 149 7.00 -1.94 -13.78
C GLU A 149 7.25 -2.35 -12.33
N ASP A 150 8.23 -1.73 -11.69
CA ASP A 150 8.71 -2.11 -10.35
C ASP A 150 8.03 -1.33 -9.22
N SER A 151 7.76 -0.03 -9.42
CA SER A 151 7.14 0.79 -8.40
C SER A 151 6.36 1.96 -8.97
N THR A 152 5.34 2.41 -8.22
CA THR A 152 4.63 3.65 -8.49
C THR A 152 4.15 4.28 -7.18
N THR A 153 3.90 5.59 -7.22
CA THR A 153 3.38 6.37 -6.10
C THR A 153 2.12 7.12 -6.54
N ILE A 154 1.19 7.25 -5.60
CA ILE A 154 0.00 8.09 -5.68
C ILE A 154 0.13 9.15 -4.60
N GLU A 155 -0.09 10.41 -4.96
CA GLU A 155 -0.05 11.53 -4.02
C GLU A 155 -1.47 12.00 -3.72
N MET A 156 -1.76 12.14 -2.43
CA MET A 156 -3.01 12.71 -1.91
C MET A 156 -2.70 14.11 -1.39
N ASN A 157 -3.31 15.10 -2.02
CA ASN A 157 -3.13 16.52 -1.71
C ASN A 157 -4.49 17.12 -1.35
N ALA A 158 -4.50 18.19 -0.57
CA ALA A 158 -5.68 19.05 -0.44
C ALA A 158 -5.28 20.43 0.08
N ASP A 159 -6.13 21.43 -0.16
CA ASP A 159 -5.97 22.77 0.38
C ASP A 159 -7.34 23.44 0.53
N TRP A 160 -7.47 24.36 1.48
CA TRP A 160 -8.68 25.15 1.61
C TRP A 160 -8.65 26.36 0.68
N PHE A 161 -9.67 26.52 -0.18
CA PHE A 161 -9.73 27.63 -1.14
C PHE A 161 -9.90 29.01 -0.45
N PHE A 162 -10.65 29.06 0.66
CA PHE A 162 -10.89 30.29 1.43
C PHE A 162 -10.59 30.20 2.93
N THR A 163 -11.50 29.56 3.66
CA THR A 163 -11.45 29.45 5.13
C THR A 163 -11.23 28.00 5.49
N ALA A 164 -10.25 27.73 6.35
CA ALA A 164 -10.00 26.38 6.82
C ALA A 164 -11.06 25.91 7.81
N PHE A 165 -11.70 24.78 7.51
CA PHE A 165 -12.66 24.10 8.39
C PHE A 165 -12.10 22.76 8.86
N ASN A 166 -10.99 22.83 9.57
CA ASN A 166 -10.29 21.67 10.10
C ASN A 166 -11.02 21.01 11.28
N PRO A 167 -10.76 19.71 11.53
CA PRO A 167 -9.89 18.85 10.73
C PRO A 167 -10.63 18.16 9.56
N VAL A 168 -9.86 17.70 8.58
CA VAL A 168 -10.33 16.85 7.47
C VAL A 168 -10.06 15.39 7.82
N THR A 169 -11.02 14.50 7.54
CA THR A 169 -10.83 13.05 7.64
C THR A 169 -10.51 12.48 6.28
N ILE A 170 -9.39 11.77 6.16
CA ILE A 170 -8.98 11.10 4.92
C ILE A 170 -9.04 9.59 5.16
N MET A 171 -9.75 8.90 4.28
CA MET A 171 -9.74 7.45 4.18
C MET A 171 -9.11 7.07 2.84
N ALA A 172 -8.05 6.28 2.88
CA ALA A 172 -7.31 5.82 1.71
C ALA A 172 -7.21 4.29 1.73
N GLU A 173 -7.42 3.64 0.60
CA GLU A 173 -7.39 2.19 0.50
C GLU A 173 -6.91 1.69 -0.86
N PHE A 174 -6.22 0.55 -0.86
CA PHE A 174 -6.14 -0.30 -2.04
C PHE A 174 -7.32 -1.26 -2.05
N ARG A 175 -7.99 -1.42 -3.18
CA ARG A 175 -9.14 -2.31 -3.32
C ARG A 175 -9.17 -3.01 -4.66
N ASP A 176 -9.87 -4.14 -4.70
CA ASP A 176 -10.13 -4.86 -5.94
C ASP A 176 -11.05 -4.02 -6.84
N SER A 177 -10.59 -3.70 -8.04
CA SER A 177 -11.30 -2.82 -8.99
C SER A 177 -12.66 -3.35 -9.44
N SER A 178 -12.87 -4.67 -9.39
CA SER A 178 -14.11 -5.30 -9.86
C SER A 178 -15.18 -5.37 -8.78
N THR A 179 -14.78 -5.60 -7.53
CA THR A 179 -15.68 -5.79 -6.38
C THR A 179 -15.73 -4.60 -5.45
N GLN A 180 -14.80 -3.65 -5.60
CA GLN A 180 -14.57 -2.51 -4.69
C GLN A 180 -14.27 -2.95 -3.25
N THR A 181 -13.84 -4.20 -3.05
CA THR A 181 -13.51 -4.74 -1.72
C THR A 181 -12.09 -4.30 -1.33
N PRO A 182 -11.91 -3.67 -0.16
CA PRO A 182 -10.58 -3.28 0.31
C PRO A 182 -9.67 -4.48 0.50
N VAL A 183 -8.39 -4.32 0.17
CA VAL A 183 -7.34 -5.27 0.52
C VAL A 183 -7.10 -5.16 2.02
N GLU A 184 -7.22 -6.28 2.74
CA GLU A 184 -7.02 -6.32 4.19
C GLU A 184 -5.63 -5.77 4.57
N GLY A 185 -5.60 -4.83 5.51
CA GLY A 185 -4.37 -4.17 5.95
C GLY A 185 -3.85 -3.05 5.03
N ALA A 186 -4.46 -2.82 3.87
CA ALA A 186 -4.12 -1.76 2.92
C ALA A 186 -5.11 -0.59 2.97
N ILE A 187 -5.67 -0.29 4.14
CA ILE A 187 -6.61 0.79 4.40
C ILE A 187 -6.11 1.61 5.58
N VAL A 188 -6.10 2.94 5.43
CA VAL A 188 -5.72 3.87 6.49
C VAL A 188 -6.76 4.99 6.54
N THR A 189 -7.22 5.28 7.75
CA THR A 189 -8.02 6.48 8.03
C THR A 189 -7.24 7.36 8.98
N PHE A 190 -7.05 8.62 8.63
CA PHE A 190 -6.37 9.61 9.46
C PHE A 190 -7.08 10.95 9.40
N VAL A 191 -6.79 11.79 10.40
CA VAL A 191 -7.40 13.11 10.59
C VAL A 191 -6.27 14.12 10.56
N VAL A 192 -6.40 15.14 9.72
CA VAL A 192 -5.33 16.11 9.46
C VAL A 192 -5.88 17.53 9.39
N ASP A 193 -5.11 18.48 9.88
CA ASP A 193 -5.36 19.90 9.63
C ASP A 193 -4.73 20.25 8.27
N VAL A 194 -5.57 20.72 7.34
CA VAL A 194 -5.14 21.15 6.01
C VAL A 194 -4.87 22.66 6.04
N SER A 195 -3.84 23.12 5.32
CA SER A 195 -3.54 24.54 5.19
C SER A 195 -4.58 25.25 4.30
N ASN A 196 -4.40 26.56 4.09
CA ASN A 196 -5.28 27.38 3.26
C ASN A 196 -4.45 28.25 2.28
N ASP A 197 -3.47 27.62 1.65
CA ASP A 197 -2.50 28.28 0.76
C ASP A 197 -2.98 28.38 -0.70
N ASN A 198 -4.20 27.88 -0.98
CA ASN A 198 -4.85 27.82 -2.28
C ASN A 198 -4.03 27.09 -3.37
N ASN A 199 -3.45 25.95 -3.01
CA ASN A 199 -2.58 25.12 -3.82
C ASN A 199 -2.80 23.61 -3.56
N SER A 200 -4.05 23.17 -3.74
CA SER A 200 -4.51 21.79 -3.59
C SER A 200 -3.77 20.76 -4.45
N CYS A 201 -3.05 21.20 -5.48
CA CYS A 201 -2.35 20.33 -6.41
C CYS A 201 -0.96 19.91 -5.96
N THR A 202 -0.42 20.52 -4.89
CA THR A 202 0.92 20.22 -4.38
C THR A 202 1.01 20.17 -2.85
N ASN A 203 -0.05 20.52 -2.12
CA ASN A 203 -0.06 20.43 -0.67
C ASN A 203 -0.27 18.98 -0.22
N LEU A 204 0.84 18.25 -0.13
CA LEU A 204 0.88 16.81 0.10
C LEU A 204 0.44 16.46 1.53
N LEU A 205 -0.59 15.61 1.64
CA LEU A 205 -1.10 15.12 2.92
C LEU A 205 -0.70 13.67 3.17
N ALA A 206 -0.60 12.87 2.12
CA ALA A 206 -0.20 11.48 2.19
C ALA A 206 0.26 10.94 0.83
N THR A 207 0.92 9.80 0.86
CA THR A 207 1.29 9.02 -0.33
C THR A 207 0.83 7.58 -0.20
N ALA A 208 0.47 6.97 -1.30
CA ALA A 208 0.36 5.52 -1.41
C ALA A 208 1.45 4.99 -2.34
N GLU A 209 2.14 3.93 -1.94
CA GLU A 209 3.22 3.30 -2.71
C GLU A 209 2.84 1.86 -3.05
N VAL A 210 3.13 1.46 -4.29
CA VAL A 210 3.13 0.06 -4.71
C VAL A 210 4.52 -0.30 -5.18
N LYS A 211 5.09 -1.37 -4.62
CA LYS A 211 6.43 -1.85 -4.98
C LYS A 211 6.44 -3.36 -5.19
N ILE A 212 6.94 -3.80 -6.35
CA ILE A 212 7.08 -5.21 -6.72
C ILE A 212 8.48 -5.71 -6.36
N VAL A 213 8.56 -6.85 -5.68
CA VAL A 213 9.81 -7.57 -5.43
C VAL A 213 9.57 -9.06 -5.65
N GLY A 214 10.06 -9.56 -6.79
CA GLY A 214 9.83 -10.95 -7.20
C GLY A 214 8.34 -11.22 -7.42
N SER A 215 7.79 -12.23 -6.72
CA SER A 215 6.38 -12.61 -6.84
C SER A 215 5.48 -11.93 -5.79
N GLN A 216 5.96 -10.87 -5.14
CA GLN A 216 5.28 -10.17 -4.05
C GLN A 216 5.20 -8.68 -4.36
N ALA A 217 4.21 -8.02 -3.78
CA ALA A 217 4.03 -6.58 -3.84
C ALA A 217 3.82 -6.02 -2.42
N LEU A 218 4.49 -4.93 -2.11
CA LEU A 218 4.23 -4.12 -0.93
C LEU A 218 3.28 -2.99 -1.31
N LEU A 219 2.19 -2.87 -0.57
CA LEU A 219 1.24 -1.77 -0.65
C LEU A 219 1.37 -0.96 0.62
N CYS A 220 1.66 0.34 0.51
CA CYS A 220 1.86 1.21 1.66
C CYS A 220 1.01 2.46 1.54
N ILE A 221 0.46 2.95 2.65
CA ILE A 221 -0.18 4.25 2.74
C ILE A 221 0.48 5.00 3.90
N ASN A 222 1.14 6.11 3.59
CA ASN A 222 1.92 6.90 4.53
C ASN A 222 1.38 8.33 4.58
N GLN A 223 1.06 8.82 5.77
CA GLN A 223 0.78 10.24 5.98
C GLN A 223 2.07 11.05 5.81
N ALA A 224 1.99 12.22 5.17
CA ALA A 224 3.09 13.15 5.08
C ALA A 224 3.42 13.73 6.47
N ALA A 225 4.70 14.04 6.69
CA ALA A 225 5.22 14.53 7.98
C ALA A 225 5.04 16.05 8.16
#